data_AF-A0A2T5K3N3-F1
#
_entry.id   AF-A0A2T5K3N3-F1
#
_cell.length_a   1.000
_cell.length_b   1.000
_cell.length_c   1.000
_cell.angle_alpha   90.00
_cell.angle_beta   90.00
_cell.angle_gamma   90.00
#
_symmetry.space_group_name_H-M   'P 1'
#
loop_
_entity.id
_entity.type
_entity.pdbx_description
1 polymer ?
#
loop_
_entity_poly.entity_id
_entity_poly.type
_entity_poly.pdbx_seq_one_letter_code
_entity_poly.pdbx_strand_id
1 'polypeptide(L)'
;MALCAEGLSCVRSITYFVFATTFIAGCSPLGSKPDQTENSPGTYSISTIYDGSLGGREQASEWLAIDAKNLCRSPYKLLSEKTFSTVNHLGEVTSSRLTWTVSCEPPPEEAPE
;
A
#
# COMPACT_ATOMS: atom_id res chain seq x y z
N MET A 1 -39.64 -20.17 8.52
CA MET A 1 -40.60 -20.28 7.39
C MET A 1 -40.45 -19.03 6.55
N ALA A 2 -39.82 -19.19 5.38
CA ALA A 2 -39.60 -18.15 4.41
C ALA A 2 -40.88 -17.97 3.58
N LEU A 3 -41.32 -16.71 3.42
CA LEU A 3 -42.36 -16.32 2.48
C LEU A 3 -41.67 -15.99 1.15
N CYS A 4 -41.73 -16.91 0.20
CA CYS A 4 -41.48 -16.61 -1.21
C CYS A 4 -42.85 -16.48 -1.89
N ALA A 5 -43.22 -15.26 -2.24
CA ALA A 5 -44.40 -14.97 -3.04
C ALA A 5 -44.02 -14.93 -4.54
N GLU A 6 -44.73 -15.76 -5.28
CA GLU A 6 -45.26 -15.52 -6.63
C GLU A 6 -44.27 -15.32 -7.80
N GLY A 7 -44.22 -16.33 -8.66
CA GLY A 7 -43.59 -16.26 -9.98
C GLY A 7 -43.42 -17.61 -10.67
N LEU A 8 -44.47 -18.45 -10.71
CA LEU A 8 -44.47 -19.68 -11.52
C LEU A 8 -44.72 -19.34 -12.99
N SER A 9 -43.72 -19.57 -13.85
CA SER A 9 -43.83 -20.47 -15.02
C SER A 9 -42.83 -20.07 -16.10
N CYS A 10 -41.85 -20.93 -16.33
CA CYS A 10 -41.66 -21.44 -17.68
C CYS A 10 -41.02 -22.82 -17.65
N VAL A 11 -41.66 -23.72 -18.40
CA VAL A 11 -41.42 -25.16 -18.47
C VAL A 11 -40.11 -25.44 -19.20
N ARG A 12 -39.22 -26.15 -18.50
CA ARG A 12 -38.48 -27.35 -18.95
C ARG A 12 -37.97 -27.35 -20.40
N SER A 13 -36.66 -27.17 -20.57
CA SER A 13 -35.93 -27.90 -21.60
C SER A 13 -34.52 -28.23 -21.11
N ILE A 14 -34.29 -29.52 -20.91
CA ILE A 14 -32.99 -30.10 -20.57
C ILE A 14 -32.19 -30.17 -21.88
N THR A 15 -31.19 -29.30 -22.00
CA THR A 15 -30.14 -29.46 -23.01
C THR A 15 -28.82 -29.30 -22.31
N TYR A 16 -28.05 -30.39 -22.31
CA TYR A 16 -26.70 -30.51 -21.75
C TYR A 16 -25.82 -29.31 -22.11
N PHE A 17 -25.57 -28.42 -21.16
CA PHE A 17 -24.52 -27.42 -21.31
C PHE A 17 -23.20 -28.04 -20.83
N VAL A 18 -22.40 -28.39 -21.83
CA VAL A 18 -21.02 -28.84 -21.75
C VAL A 18 -20.24 -27.95 -20.79
N PHE A 19 -19.70 -28.58 -19.75
CA PHE A 19 -18.79 -28.00 -18.77
C PHE A 19 -17.45 -27.72 -19.49
N ALA A 20 -17.30 -26.53 -20.07
CA ALA A 20 -16.02 -26.05 -20.58
C ALA A 20 -15.36 -25.19 -19.50
N THR A 21 -14.64 -25.83 -18.58
CA THR A 21 -13.68 -25.18 -17.69
C THR A 21 -12.51 -24.65 -18.52
N THR A 22 -12.63 -23.44 -19.04
CA THR A 22 -11.50 -22.66 -19.53
C THR A 22 -10.79 -22.05 -18.32
N PHE A 23 -9.78 -22.77 -17.83
CA PHE A 23 -8.72 -22.21 -16.99
C PHE A 23 -7.98 -21.15 -17.81
N ILE A 24 -8.34 -19.89 -17.64
CA ILE A 24 -7.48 -18.79 -18.07
C ILE A 24 -6.54 -18.51 -16.91
N ALA A 25 -5.42 -19.22 -16.91
CA ALA A 25 -4.24 -18.87 -16.14
C ALA A 25 -3.68 -17.54 -16.68
N GLY A 26 -4.19 -16.43 -16.12
CA GLY A 26 -3.61 -15.10 -16.29
C GLY A 26 -2.75 -14.78 -15.10
N CYS A 27 -1.51 -15.27 -15.08
CA CYS A 27 -0.47 -14.75 -14.20
C CYS A 27 -0.26 -13.27 -14.52
N SER A 28 -0.79 -12.37 -13.69
CA SER A 28 -0.29 -10.99 -13.66
C SER A 28 1.14 -11.04 -13.13
N PRO A 29 2.16 -10.60 -13.90
CA PRO A 29 3.50 -10.51 -13.36
C PRO A 29 3.48 -9.41 -12.30
N LEU A 30 3.81 -9.84 -11.09
CA LEU A 30 4.33 -9.08 -9.97
C LEU A 30 4.30 -7.57 -10.17
N GLY A 31 3.36 -6.90 -9.47
CA GLY A 31 3.59 -5.53 -9.08
C GLY A 31 4.94 -5.47 -8.39
N SER A 32 5.91 -4.82 -9.05
CA SER A 32 7.23 -4.56 -8.49
C SER A 32 7.06 -3.55 -7.35
N LYS A 33 6.58 -4.02 -6.19
CA LYS A 33 7.02 -3.43 -4.94
C LYS A 33 8.53 -3.68 -4.94
N PRO A 34 9.39 -2.66 -4.85
CA PRO A 34 10.78 -2.93 -4.53
C PRO A 34 10.78 -3.51 -3.12
N ASP A 35 10.68 -4.83 -3.06
CA ASP A 35 11.19 -5.62 -1.96
C ASP A 35 12.71 -5.55 -2.05
N GLN A 36 13.26 -4.41 -1.65
CA GLN A 36 14.66 -4.32 -1.26
C GLN A 36 14.68 -4.24 0.26
N THR A 37 14.39 -5.38 0.87
CA THR A 37 14.94 -5.70 2.18
C THR A 37 16.41 -6.10 1.97
N GLU A 38 17.23 -5.15 1.55
CA GLU A 38 18.68 -5.28 1.55
C GLU A 38 19.19 -4.14 2.43
N ASN A 39 19.96 -4.47 3.47
CA ASN A 39 20.58 -3.52 4.40
C ASN A 39 21.70 -2.73 3.68
N SER A 40 21.38 -2.13 2.53
CA SER A 40 22.33 -1.42 1.71
C SER A 40 22.35 0.05 2.14
N PRO A 41 23.52 0.64 2.38
CA PRO A 41 23.61 2.09 2.53
C PRO A 41 23.07 2.74 1.25
N GLY A 42 22.13 3.67 1.39
CA GLY A 42 21.39 4.17 0.23
C GLY A 42 20.35 5.23 0.57
N THR A 43 19.80 5.84 -0.50
CA THR A 43 18.67 6.75 -0.41
C THR A 43 17.38 6.01 -0.77
N TYR A 44 16.39 6.12 0.11
CA TYR A 44 15.12 5.43 0.02
C TYR A 44 13.95 6.41 0.03
N SER A 45 12.85 5.99 -0.59
CA SER A 45 11.58 6.72 -0.57
C SER A 45 10.52 5.87 0.11
N ILE A 46 10.01 6.33 1.25
CA ILE A 46 8.94 5.69 2.02
C ILE A 46 7.72 6.61 2.05
N SER A 47 6.52 6.04 2.06
CA SER A 47 5.29 6.85 2.05
C SER A 47 4.16 6.18 2.79
N THR A 48 3.32 6.98 3.44
CA THR A 48 2.08 6.56 4.10
C THR A 48 0.91 7.48 3.70
N ILE A 49 -0.31 7.06 3.98
CA ILE A 49 -1.53 7.82 3.72
C ILE A 49 -2.20 8.11 5.05
N TYR A 50 -2.69 9.34 5.20
CA TYR A 50 -3.53 9.76 6.32
C TYR A 50 -4.77 10.49 5.78
N ASP A 51 -5.80 10.59 6.61
CA ASP A 51 -7.01 11.35 6.30
C ASP A 51 -6.84 12.84 6.67
N GLY A 52 -7.82 13.67 6.37
CA GLY A 52 -7.80 15.08 6.76
C GLY A 52 -8.02 15.35 8.25
N SER A 53 -7.96 14.34 9.12
CA SER A 53 -8.28 14.48 10.53
C SER A 53 -7.23 15.29 11.29
N LEU A 54 -7.66 15.90 12.40
CA LEU A 54 -6.74 16.59 13.32
C LEU A 54 -5.73 15.57 13.88
N GLY A 55 -4.44 15.82 13.64
CA GLY A 55 -3.36 14.94 14.09
C GLY A 55 -3.01 13.79 13.13
N GLY A 56 -3.78 13.56 12.06
CA GLY A 56 -3.49 12.49 11.09
C GLY A 56 -2.10 12.61 10.46
N ARG A 57 -1.65 13.85 10.17
CA ARG A 57 -0.29 14.11 9.66
C ARG A 57 0.79 13.76 10.67
N GLU A 58 0.60 14.14 11.93
CA GLU A 58 1.57 13.87 13.02
C GLU A 58 1.76 12.36 13.16
N GLN A 59 0.64 11.64 13.28
CA GLN A 59 0.64 10.19 13.36
C GLN A 59 1.31 9.56 12.13
N ALA A 60 0.99 10.01 10.91
CA ALA A 60 1.66 9.55 9.69
C ALA A 60 3.19 9.75 9.73
N SER A 61 3.65 10.88 10.24
CA SER A 61 5.09 11.14 10.37
C SER A 61 5.76 10.22 11.39
N GLU A 62 5.09 9.88 12.49
CA GLU A 62 5.58 8.90 13.47
C GLU A 62 5.71 7.50 12.85
N TRP A 63 4.71 7.07 12.07
CA TRP A 63 4.77 5.81 11.34
C TRP A 63 5.95 5.78 10.35
N LEU A 64 6.18 6.86 9.59
CA LEU A 64 7.33 6.93 8.69
C LEU A 64 8.66 6.95 9.42
N ALA A 65 8.73 7.54 10.61
CA ALA A 65 9.93 7.48 11.44
C ALA A 65 10.23 6.04 11.90
N ILE A 66 9.21 5.26 12.24
CA ILE A 66 9.36 3.84 12.57
C ILE A 66 9.81 3.05 11.33
N ASP A 67 9.19 3.28 10.18
CA ASP A 67 9.56 2.62 8.93
C ASP A 67 11.00 2.94 8.53
N ALA A 68 11.45 4.20 8.64
CA ALA A 68 12.83 4.59 8.37
C ALA A 68 13.84 3.90 9.30
N LYS A 69 13.53 3.80 10.59
CA LYS A 69 14.38 3.08 11.56
C LYS A 69 14.48 1.59 11.23
N ASN A 70 13.35 0.97 10.91
CA ASN A 70 13.29 -0.45 10.56
C ASN A 70 14.01 -0.74 9.24
N LEU A 71 13.91 0.18 8.28
CA LEU A 71 14.57 0.10 6.97
C LEU A 71 16.08 0.23 7.10
N CYS A 72 16.56 1.29 7.76
CA CYS A 72 18.00 1.56 7.81
C CYS A 72 18.75 0.67 8.80
N ARG A 73 18.13 0.28 9.92
CA ARG A 73 18.79 -0.41 11.05
C ARG A 73 20.05 0.30 11.58
N SER A 74 20.24 1.55 11.18
CA SER A 74 21.31 2.49 11.51
C SER A 74 20.70 3.89 11.56
N PRO A 75 21.44 4.91 12.03
CA PRO A 75 21.01 6.30 11.91
C PRO A 75 20.65 6.66 10.45
N TYR A 76 19.60 7.45 10.30
CA TYR A 76 19.15 7.93 8.99
C TYR A 76 19.02 9.45 8.99
N LYS A 77 19.15 10.04 7.80
CA LYS A 77 18.92 11.46 7.55
C LYS A 77 17.68 11.63 6.68
N LEU A 78 16.73 12.44 7.12
CA LEU A 78 15.61 12.86 6.29
C LEU A 78 16.11 13.89 5.28
N LEU A 79 16.04 13.56 3.99
CA LEU A 79 16.47 14.43 2.90
C LEU A 79 15.33 15.31 2.38
N SER A 80 14.11 14.77 2.28
CA SER A 80 12.95 15.55 1.87
C SER A 80 11.65 14.98 2.42
N GLU A 81 10.69 15.87 2.65
CA GLU A 81 9.30 15.56 2.98
C GLU A 81 8.40 16.17 1.90
N LYS A 82 7.45 15.38 1.38
CA LYS A 82 6.44 15.82 0.43
C LYS A 82 5.07 15.36 0.87
N THR A 83 4.07 16.22 0.75
CA THR A 83 2.67 15.88 0.98
C THR A 83 1.87 16.12 -0.30
N PHE A 84 1.06 15.13 -0.69
CA PHE A 84 0.11 15.25 -1.80
C PHE A 84 -1.30 14.95 -1.29
N SER A 85 -2.18 15.96 -1.36
CA SER A 85 -3.56 15.84 -0.89
C SER A 85 -4.51 15.53 -2.05
N THR A 86 -5.44 14.61 -1.80
CA THR A 86 -6.60 14.33 -2.63
C THR A 86 -7.76 15.16 -2.11
N VAL A 87 -8.39 15.91 -2.99
CA VAL A 87 -9.47 16.84 -2.67
C VAL A 87 -10.74 16.40 -3.38
N ASN A 88 -11.89 16.46 -2.70
CA ASN A 88 -13.19 16.16 -3.30
C ASN A 88 -13.73 17.33 -4.14
N HIS A 89 -14.90 17.13 -4.77
CA HIS A 89 -15.57 18.16 -5.57
C HIS A 89 -16.04 19.39 -4.76
N LEU A 90 -16.07 19.29 -3.43
CA LEU A 90 -16.43 20.38 -2.50
C LEU A 90 -15.20 21.17 -2.02
N GLY A 91 -13.98 20.76 -2.41
CA GLY A 91 -12.75 21.42 -1.97
C GLY A 91 -12.18 20.88 -0.65
N GLU A 92 -12.72 19.78 -0.12
CA GLU A 92 -12.27 19.18 1.14
C GLU A 92 -11.22 18.10 0.91
N VAL A 93 -10.20 18.05 1.77
CA VAL A 93 -9.17 16.99 1.74
C VAL A 93 -9.78 15.67 2.21
N THR A 94 -9.78 14.66 1.36
CA THR A 94 -10.27 13.31 1.71
C THR A 94 -9.16 12.38 2.15
N SER A 95 -7.95 12.59 1.63
CA SER A 95 -6.75 11.86 2.03
C SER A 95 -5.51 12.64 1.63
N SER A 96 -4.41 12.39 2.31
CA SER A 96 -3.10 12.95 1.99
C SER A 96 -2.05 11.86 2.05
N ARG A 97 -1.17 11.83 1.05
CA ARG A 97 0.02 10.96 1.06
C ARG A 97 1.20 11.77 1.58
N LEU A 98 1.81 11.30 2.66
CA LEU A 98 3.09 11.78 3.16
C LEU A 98 4.20 10.88 2.59
N THR A 99 5.18 11.47 1.92
CA THR A 99 6.34 10.77 1.36
C THR A 99 7.61 11.37 1.92
N TRP A 100 8.49 10.52 2.45
CA TRP A 100 9.82 10.88 2.92
C TRP A 100 10.88 10.27 2.02
N THR A 101 11.90 11.06 1.71
CA THR A 101 13.16 10.56 1.16
C THR A 101 14.18 10.53 2.28
N VAL A 102 14.71 9.35 2.59
CA VAL A 102 15.67 9.14 3.70
C VAL A 102 16.98 8.57 3.17
N SER A 103 18.09 8.95 3.79
CA SER A 103 19.41 8.35 3.54
C SER A 103 19.80 7.53 4.75
N CYS A 104 20.09 6.24 4.56
CA CYS A 104 20.64 5.39 5.63
C CYS A 104 22.15 5.60 5.71
N GLU A 105 22.68 5.88 6.90
CA GLU A 105 24.12 6.01 7.10
C GLU A 105 24.78 4.62 7.20
N PRO A 106 25.99 4.44 6.66
CA PRO A 106 26.75 3.22 6.91
C PRO A 106 27.03 3.09 8.42
N PRO A 107 27.10 1.85 8.95
CA PRO A 107 27.49 1.64 10.33
C PRO A 107 28.86 2.28 10.58
N PRO A 108 29.12 2.81 11.81
CA PRO A 108 30.43 3.33 12.14
C PRO A 108 31.48 2.24 11.92
N GLU A 109 32.52 2.54 11.14
CA GLU A 109 33.64 1.66 10.91
C GLU A 109 34.30 1.36 12.27
N GLU A 110 34.28 0.10 12.70
CA GLU A 110 35.02 -0.32 13.89
C GLU A 110 36.50 -0.04 13.64
N ALA A 111 37.09 0.85 14.43
CA ALA A 111 38.52 1.12 14.37
C ALA A 111 39.29 -0.17 14.71
N PRO A 112 40.34 -0.54 13.95
CA PRO A 112 41.15 -1.70 14.29
C PRO A 112 41.85 -1.47 15.64
N GLU A 113 41.66 -2.41 16.57
CA GLU A 113 42.36 -2.47 17.87
C GLU A 113 43.87 -2.70 17.72
#